data_AF-A0A0B2W2U5-F1
#
_entry.id   AF-A0A0B2W2U5-F1
#
_cell.length_a   1.000
_cell.length_b   1.000
_cell.length_c   1.000
_cell.angle_alpha   90.00
_cell.angle_beta   90.00
_cell.angle_gamma   90.00
#
_symmetry.space_group_name_H-M   'P 1'
#
loop_
_entity.id
_entity.type
_entity.pdbx_description
1 polymer ?
#
loop_
_entity_poly.entity_id
_entity_poly.type
_entity_poly.pdbx_seq_one_letter_code
_entity_poly.pdbx_strand_id
1 'polypeptide(L)'
;MKLVMRFYNASQAAYSSATKVRGVNVRMALTKCANSMSTNVFCLETIRLNLSVANRIINGHSMSVRSQLSLARRFAHTDVKFPNFENYRRDSTLDINKAARESEDERRAISHAIYYGVGGMMALIAAKESIQGIVAFKGMAADQKALASIEVKMEEIPEGQVAHFLSRG
;
A
#
# COMPACT_ATOMS: atom_id res chain seq x y z
N MET A 1 -30.49 13.52 47.12
CA MET A 1 -30.59 12.43 46.10
C MET A 1 -30.43 13.02 44.69
N LYS A 2 -29.69 12.39 43.79
CA LYS A 2 -29.48 12.88 42.40
C LYS A 2 -30.32 12.09 41.41
N LEU A 3 -31.13 12.78 40.59
CA LEU A 3 -31.88 12.17 39.49
C LEU A 3 -31.15 12.49 38.17
N VAL A 4 -30.67 11.45 37.49
CA VAL A 4 -30.00 11.57 36.19
C VAL A 4 -30.94 11.04 35.12
N MET A 5 -31.46 11.93 34.26
CA MET A 5 -32.23 11.51 33.10
C MET A 5 -31.32 11.45 31.87
N ARG A 6 -31.16 10.26 31.28
CA ARG A 6 -30.40 10.04 30.04
C ARG A 6 -31.34 9.71 28.90
N PHE A 7 -31.46 10.62 27.93
CA PHE A 7 -32.24 10.43 26.71
C PHE A 7 -31.30 10.23 25.51
N TYR A 8 -30.77 9.02 25.34
CA TYR A 8 -30.05 8.63 24.12
C TYR A 8 -30.78 7.51 23.40
N ASN A 9 -31.11 7.74 22.12
CA ASN A 9 -31.59 6.69 21.24
C ASN A 9 -30.48 5.68 20.94
N ALA A 10 -30.82 4.39 20.97
CA ALA A 10 -29.92 3.24 20.84
C ALA A 10 -29.04 3.25 19.57
N SER A 11 -29.37 4.03 18.53
CA SER A 11 -28.61 4.06 17.27
C SER A 11 -27.23 4.74 17.40
N GLN A 12 -27.03 5.64 18.36
CA GLN A 12 -25.72 6.30 18.56
C GLN A 12 -24.72 5.45 19.34
N ALA A 13 -25.18 4.45 20.10
CA ALA A 13 -24.30 3.53 20.80
C ALA A 13 -23.52 2.63 19.82
N ALA A 14 -24.16 2.24 18.71
CA ALA A 14 -23.55 1.39 17.67
C ALA A 14 -22.39 2.07 16.92
N TYR A 15 -22.44 3.39 16.71
CA TYR A 15 -21.35 4.15 16.08
C TYR A 15 -20.18 4.41 17.03
N SER A 16 -20.44 4.51 18.34
CA SER A 16 -19.40 4.74 19.35
C SER A 16 -18.59 3.49 19.68
N SER A 17 -19.16 2.29 19.58
CA SER A 17 -18.43 1.02 19.75
C SER A 17 -17.59 0.66 18.52
N ALA A 18 -17.97 1.12 17.33
CA ALA A 18 -17.17 0.96 16.10
C ALA A 18 -15.94 1.89 16.02
N THR A 19 -15.85 2.93 16.86
CA THR A 19 -14.78 3.95 16.85
C THR A 19 -13.73 3.76 17.94
N LYS A 20 -13.80 2.71 18.76
CA LYS A 20 -12.68 2.33 19.66
C LYS A 20 -11.62 1.51 18.90
N VAL A 21 -11.19 2.02 17.75
CA VAL A 21 -9.96 1.55 17.10
C VAL A 21 -8.82 2.19 17.89
N ARG A 22 -8.04 1.34 18.56
CA ARG A 22 -6.85 1.74 19.32
C ARG A 22 -6.05 2.75 18.51
N GLY A 23 -5.76 3.90 19.12
CA GLY A 23 -5.02 4.99 18.50
C GLY A 23 -3.71 4.48 17.90
N VAL A 24 -3.69 4.30 16.59
CA VAL A 24 -2.45 4.27 15.83
C VAL A 24 -2.08 5.74 15.67
N ASN A 25 -1.05 6.14 16.41
CA ASN A 25 -0.45 7.47 16.32
C ASN A 25 0.20 7.59 14.93
N VAL A 26 -0.55 7.98 13.89
CA VAL A 26 -0.02 8.23 12.52
C VAL A 26 0.67 9.60 12.45
N ARG A 27 1.42 9.94 13.51
CA ARG A 27 2.12 11.21 13.65
C ARG A 27 3.63 10.99 13.81
N MET A 28 4.22 10.08 13.02
CA MET A 28 5.67 10.03 12.77
C MET A 28 6.11 9.07 11.65
N ALA A 29 5.36 8.98 10.54
CA ALA A 29 5.76 8.13 9.40
C ALA A 29 5.70 8.84 8.04
N LEU A 30 5.68 10.19 8.02
CA LEU A 30 5.68 10.96 6.78
C LEU A 30 6.90 11.90 6.61
N THR A 31 7.91 11.81 7.46
CA THR A 31 9.06 12.74 7.44
C THR A 31 10.44 12.07 7.44
N LYS A 32 10.55 10.78 7.13
CA LYS A 32 11.85 10.10 6.98
C LYS A 32 12.18 9.53 5.60
N CYS A 33 11.32 9.70 4.60
CA CYS A 33 11.63 9.27 3.22
C CYS A 33 12.03 10.41 2.27
N ALA A 34 12.24 11.64 2.79
CA ALA A 34 12.65 12.79 1.99
C ALA A 34 14.18 12.98 1.88
N ASN A 35 15.00 12.17 2.57
CA ASN A 35 16.46 12.35 2.63
C ASN A 35 17.26 11.06 2.39
N SER A 36 16.87 10.26 1.39
CA SER A 36 17.80 9.31 0.77
C SER A 36 17.65 9.33 -0.75
N MET A 37 17.75 10.54 -1.30
CA MET A 37 18.13 10.75 -2.69
C MET A 37 19.63 11.04 -2.72
N SER A 38 20.44 10.07 -2.26
CA SER A 38 21.90 10.13 -2.43
C SER A 38 22.27 9.37 -3.69
N THR A 39 22.14 10.07 -4.80
CA THR A 39 22.72 9.76 -6.09
C THR A 39 24.25 9.89 -6.01
N ASN A 40 24.95 8.97 -5.33
CA ASN A 40 26.42 8.97 -5.29
C ASN A 40 27.02 7.58 -5.05
N VAL A 41 26.80 6.63 -5.97
CA VAL A 41 27.68 5.45 -6.11
C VAL A 41 27.98 5.12 -7.59
N PHE A 42 27.25 5.70 -8.55
CA PHE A 42 27.47 5.44 -9.98
C PHE A 42 28.51 6.34 -10.68
N CYS A 43 29.22 7.21 -9.94
CA CYS A 43 30.11 8.23 -10.53
C CYS A 43 31.61 7.90 -10.43
N LEU A 44 32.01 6.69 -10.03
CA LEU A 44 33.43 6.28 -10.04
C LEU A 44 33.77 5.13 -11.00
N GLU A 45 32.78 4.37 -11.49
CA GLU A 45 33.00 3.27 -12.45
C GLU A 45 33.14 3.77 -13.90
N THR A 46 32.60 4.96 -14.21
CA THR A 46 32.54 5.50 -15.59
C THR A 46 33.87 6.07 -16.09
N ILE A 47 34.83 6.37 -15.22
CA ILE A 47 36.15 6.92 -15.61
C ILE A 47 37.15 5.81 -15.99
N ARG A 48 36.95 4.56 -15.54
CA ARG A 48 37.83 3.42 -15.88
C ARG A 48 37.54 2.79 -17.25
N LEU A 49 36.36 3.03 -17.82
CA LEU A 49 35.98 2.43 -19.11
C LEU A 49 36.53 3.19 -20.33
N ASN A 50 36.75 4.50 -20.23
CA ASN A 50 37.21 5.30 -21.39
C ASN A 50 38.69 5.12 -21.75
N LEU A 51 39.54 4.71 -20.79
CA LEU A 51 40.96 4.46 -21.08
C LEU A 51 41.21 3.05 -21.65
N SER A 52 40.34 2.07 -21.35
CA SER A 52 40.42 0.70 -21.87
C SER A 52 39.91 0.59 -23.32
N VAL A 53 38.87 1.36 -23.66
CA VAL A 53 38.30 1.37 -25.02
C VAL A 53 39.27 2.02 -26.02
N ALA A 54 40.04 3.04 -25.63
CA ALA A 54 41.02 3.68 -26.50
C ALA A 54 42.19 2.73 -26.87
N ASN A 55 42.69 1.91 -25.94
CA ASN A 55 43.81 0.99 -26.21
C ASN A 55 43.42 -0.26 -27.01
N ARG A 56 42.12 -0.61 -27.09
CA ARG A 56 41.63 -1.71 -27.93
C ARG A 56 41.46 -1.32 -29.41
N ILE A 57 41.24 -0.03 -29.70
CA ILE A 57 41.07 0.46 -31.07
C ILE A 57 42.43 0.54 -31.81
N ILE A 58 43.53 0.80 -31.08
CA ILE A 58 44.85 1.01 -31.70
C ILE A 58 45.57 -0.31 -32.05
N ASN A 59 45.28 -1.43 -31.37
CA ASN A 59 45.97 -2.71 -31.58
C ASN A 59 45.19 -3.75 -32.40
N GLY A 60 44.01 -3.39 -32.93
CA GLY A 60 43.10 -4.32 -33.60
C GLY A 60 43.09 -4.29 -35.12
N HIS A 61 43.85 -3.39 -35.77
CA HIS A 61 43.84 -3.28 -37.24
C HIS A 61 44.81 -4.28 -37.89
N SER A 62 44.45 -5.57 -37.84
CA SER A 62 44.88 -6.51 -38.88
C SER A 62 43.78 -6.57 -39.93
N MET A 63 43.99 -5.83 -41.01
CA MET A 63 43.14 -5.84 -42.21
C MET A 63 43.23 -7.22 -42.87
N SER A 64 42.43 -8.18 -42.41
CA SER A 64 42.22 -9.43 -43.12
C SER A 64 41.09 -9.23 -44.12
N VAL A 65 41.46 -9.07 -45.40
CA VAL A 65 40.56 -9.24 -46.54
C VAL A 65 40.11 -10.70 -46.54
N ARG A 66 39.06 -11.02 -45.79
CA ARG A 66 38.34 -12.28 -45.97
C ARG A 66 37.36 -12.07 -47.11
N SER A 67 37.68 -12.70 -48.24
CA SER A 67 36.81 -12.89 -49.39
C SER A 67 35.37 -13.14 -48.95
N GLN A 68 34.44 -12.33 -49.44
CA GLN A 68 33.02 -12.61 -49.37
C GLN A 68 32.73 -13.84 -50.23
N LEU A 69 32.90 -15.03 -49.65
CA LEU A 69 32.26 -16.23 -50.16
C LEU A 69 30.81 -16.16 -49.67
N SER A 70 29.90 -15.73 -50.53
CA SER A 70 28.46 -15.81 -50.28
C SER A 70 28.06 -17.28 -50.23
N LEU A 71 28.32 -17.95 -49.10
CA LEU A 71 27.68 -19.22 -48.78
C LEU A 71 26.18 -18.96 -48.79
N ALA A 72 25.46 -19.60 -49.70
CA ALA A 72 24.00 -19.55 -49.76
C ALA A 72 23.44 -19.97 -48.39
N ARG A 73 23.10 -18.99 -47.54
CA ARG A 73 22.56 -19.24 -46.22
C ARG A 73 21.13 -19.75 -46.40
N ARG A 74 20.90 -21.01 -46.09
CA ARG A 74 19.55 -21.57 -46.02
C ARG A 74 18.85 -20.89 -44.86
N PHE A 75 17.79 -20.14 -45.15
CA PHE A 75 16.88 -19.63 -44.12
C PHE A 75 15.78 -20.69 -43.89
N ALA A 76 16.19 -21.89 -43.47
CA ALA A 76 15.25 -22.93 -43.13
C ALA A 76 14.71 -22.67 -41.70
N HIS A 77 13.43 -22.93 -41.48
CA HIS A 77 12.81 -22.79 -40.15
C HIS A 77 13.44 -23.72 -39.09
N THR A 78 14.20 -24.72 -39.53
CA THR A 78 14.95 -25.65 -38.67
C THR A 78 16.21 -25.05 -38.04
N ASP A 79 16.75 -23.98 -38.63
CA ASP A 79 18.00 -23.35 -38.15
C ASP A 79 17.76 -22.26 -37.09
N VAL A 80 16.50 -21.96 -36.81
CA VAL A 80 16.09 -20.99 -35.79
C VAL A 80 16.12 -21.67 -34.42
N LYS A 81 17.08 -21.25 -33.57
CA LYS A 81 17.12 -21.62 -32.16
C LYS A 81 16.50 -20.51 -31.32
N PHE A 82 15.72 -20.88 -30.30
CA PHE A 82 15.20 -19.91 -29.35
C PHE A 82 16.36 -19.30 -28.53
N PRO A 83 16.35 -17.98 -28.31
CA PRO A 83 17.32 -17.34 -27.43
C PRO A 83 17.10 -17.78 -25.97
N ASN A 84 18.16 -17.67 -25.16
CA ASN A 84 18.08 -17.99 -23.73
C ASN A 84 17.34 -16.88 -22.97
N PHE A 85 16.36 -17.26 -22.12
CA PHE A 85 15.54 -16.37 -21.29
C PHE A 85 15.73 -16.58 -19.78
N GLU A 86 16.83 -17.21 -19.34
CA GLU A 86 17.11 -17.48 -17.92
C GLU A 86 17.01 -16.21 -17.06
N ASN A 87 17.52 -15.07 -17.54
CA ASN A 87 17.46 -13.79 -16.82
C ASN A 87 16.03 -13.23 -16.60
N TYR A 88 15.05 -13.67 -17.38
CA TYR A 88 13.65 -13.22 -17.27
C TYR A 88 12.74 -14.25 -16.61
N ARG A 89 13.22 -15.49 -16.48
CA ARG A 89 12.46 -16.56 -15.82
C ARG A 89 12.45 -16.32 -14.32
N ARG A 90 11.36 -16.74 -13.68
CA ARG A 90 11.31 -16.85 -12.22
C ARG A 90 12.22 -18.00 -11.80
N ASP A 91 12.86 -17.86 -10.64
CA ASP A 91 13.74 -18.87 -10.05
C ASP A 91 13.07 -20.25 -9.99
N SER A 92 11.75 -20.29 -9.72
CA SER A 92 10.96 -21.53 -9.68
C SER A 92 10.85 -22.29 -11.02
N THR A 93 11.25 -21.68 -12.13
CA THR A 93 11.19 -22.23 -13.50
C THR A 93 12.53 -22.26 -14.22
N LEU A 94 13.61 -21.95 -13.50
CA LEU A 94 14.96 -21.84 -14.08
C LEU A 94 15.56 -23.24 -14.33
N ASP A 95 15.23 -24.21 -13.47
CA ASP A 95 15.69 -25.59 -13.58
C ASP A 95 15.07 -26.32 -14.80
N ILE A 96 15.92 -26.72 -15.74
CA ILE A 96 15.52 -27.42 -16.97
C ILE A 96 15.09 -28.87 -16.70
N ASN A 97 15.65 -29.50 -15.67
CA ASN A 97 15.36 -30.89 -15.32
C ASN A 97 14.05 -31.07 -14.54
N LYS A 98 13.45 -29.98 -14.07
CA LYS A 98 12.21 -30.02 -13.28
C LYS A 98 11.00 -29.70 -14.15
N ALA A 99 9.89 -30.40 -13.91
CA ALA A 99 8.66 -30.15 -14.63
C ALA A 99 8.01 -28.82 -14.20
N ALA A 100 7.74 -27.93 -15.15
CA ALA A 100 7.17 -26.61 -14.86
C ALA A 100 5.78 -26.64 -14.19
N ARG A 101 5.03 -27.74 -14.36
CA ARG A 101 3.72 -27.99 -13.73
C ARG A 101 3.75 -27.94 -12.21
N GLU A 102 4.87 -28.35 -11.59
CA GLU A 102 4.97 -28.40 -10.12
C GLU A 102 5.00 -27.01 -9.48
N SER A 103 5.41 -25.99 -10.24
CA SER A 103 5.46 -24.59 -9.79
C SER A 103 4.26 -23.75 -10.26
N GLU A 104 3.29 -24.37 -10.95
CA GLU A 104 2.24 -23.65 -11.66
C GLU A 104 1.28 -22.92 -10.73
N ASP A 105 0.85 -23.59 -9.66
CA ASP A 105 -0.12 -23.07 -8.71
C ASP A 105 0.44 -21.86 -7.94
N GLU A 106 1.69 -21.97 -7.48
CA GLU A 106 2.36 -20.89 -6.76
C GLU A 106 2.46 -19.61 -7.60
N ARG A 107 2.85 -19.74 -8.88
CA ARG A 107 3.00 -18.60 -9.79
C ARG A 107 1.69 -17.87 -10.06
N ARG A 108 0.56 -18.58 -10.05
CA ARG A 108 -0.80 -18.03 -10.22
C ARG A 108 -1.30 -17.41 -8.91
N ALA A 109 -1.07 -18.10 -7.79
CA ALA A 109 -1.50 -17.67 -6.48
C ALA A 109 -0.84 -16.34 -6.06
N ILE A 110 0.47 -16.16 -6.32
CA ILE A 110 1.20 -14.95 -5.90
C ILE A 110 0.58 -13.67 -6.48
N SER A 111 0.28 -13.63 -7.78
CA SER A 111 -0.34 -12.44 -8.40
C SER A 111 -1.72 -12.13 -7.82
N HIS A 112 -2.53 -13.16 -7.57
CA HIS A 112 -3.85 -12.98 -6.97
C HIS A 112 -3.77 -12.57 -5.49
N ALA A 113 -2.84 -13.15 -4.72
CA ALA A 113 -2.62 -12.81 -3.33
C ALA A 113 -2.13 -11.37 -3.15
N ILE A 114 -1.26 -10.88 -4.04
CA ILE A 114 -0.81 -9.49 -3.99
C ILE A 114 -1.95 -8.54 -4.34
N TYR A 115 -2.65 -8.79 -5.44
CA TYR A 115 -3.69 -7.89 -5.93
C TYR A 115 -4.94 -7.88 -5.02
N TYR A 116 -5.53 -9.06 -4.79
CA TYR A 116 -6.76 -9.19 -4.02
C TYR A 116 -6.52 -9.31 -2.51
N GLY A 117 -5.41 -9.92 -2.09
CA GLY A 117 -5.07 -10.03 -0.68
C GLY A 117 -4.56 -8.70 -0.14
N VAL A 118 -3.26 -8.44 -0.28
CA VAL A 118 -2.62 -7.28 0.38
C VAL A 118 -3.11 -5.96 -0.21
N GLY A 119 -3.13 -5.82 -1.54
CA GLY A 119 -3.55 -4.58 -2.21
C GLY A 119 -5.01 -4.23 -1.92
N GLY A 120 -5.90 -5.19 -2.17
CA GLY A 120 -7.34 -5.04 -1.95
C GLY A 120 -7.71 -4.76 -0.49
N MET A 121 -7.16 -5.53 0.45
CA MET A 121 -7.45 -5.36 1.89
C MET A 121 -7.05 -3.97 2.38
N MET A 122 -5.86 -3.48 2.00
CA MET A 122 -5.39 -2.17 2.43
C MET A 122 -6.27 -1.03 1.88
N ALA A 123 -6.71 -1.14 0.63
CA ALA A 123 -7.63 -0.17 0.04
C ALA A 123 -8.98 -0.15 0.77
N LEU A 124 -9.53 -1.32 1.11
CA LEU A 124 -10.81 -1.43 1.82
C LEU A 124 -10.74 -0.85 3.24
N ILE A 125 -9.66 -1.11 3.98
CA ILE A 125 -9.48 -0.56 5.32
C ILE A 125 -9.37 0.97 5.26
N ALA A 126 -8.59 1.51 4.32
CA ALA A 126 -8.49 2.95 4.14
C ALA A 126 -9.82 3.60 3.74
N ALA A 127 -10.55 2.98 2.81
CA ALA A 127 -11.88 3.42 2.39
C ALA A 127 -12.88 3.40 3.54
N LYS A 128 -12.90 2.34 4.35
CA LYS A 128 -13.80 2.21 5.50
C LYS A 128 -13.62 3.36 6.49
N GLU A 129 -12.38 3.62 6.92
CA GLU A 129 -12.11 4.63 7.95
C GLU A 129 -12.34 6.06 7.42
N SER A 130 -12.00 6.33 6.16
CA SER A 130 -12.27 7.63 5.52
C SER A 130 -13.77 7.90 5.38
N ILE A 131 -14.56 6.93 4.91
CA ILE A 131 -16.02 7.07 4.80
C ILE A 131 -16.65 7.21 6.19
N GLN A 132 -16.19 6.43 7.17
CA GLN A 132 -16.69 6.51 8.54
C GLN A 132 -16.44 7.90 9.14
N GLY A 133 -15.31 8.54 8.85
CA GLY A 133 -15.04 9.92 9.26
C GLY A 133 -16.02 10.94 8.64
N ILE A 134 -16.33 10.79 7.35
CA ILE A 134 -17.27 11.68 6.65
C ILE A 134 -18.69 11.53 7.20
N VAL A 135 -19.13 10.29 7.46
CA VAL A 135 -20.45 10.02 8.04
C VAL A 135 -20.51 10.53 9.49
N ALA A 136 -19.45 10.33 10.27
CA ALA A 136 -19.37 10.79 11.65
C ALA A 136 -19.43 12.34 11.75
N PHE A 137 -18.86 13.06 10.78
CA PHE A 137 -18.95 14.53 10.73
C PHE A 137 -20.39 15.05 10.60
N LYS A 138 -21.29 14.29 9.97
CA LYS A 138 -22.72 14.62 9.89
C LYS A 138 -23.53 14.17 11.10
N GLY A 139 -22.92 13.46 12.05
CA GLY A 139 -23.57 13.01 13.29
C GLY A 139 -23.78 14.12 14.31
N MET A 140 -24.44 13.80 15.42
CA MET A 140 -24.56 14.73 16.54
C MET A 140 -23.19 15.11 17.09
N ALA A 141 -22.92 16.41 17.17
CA ALA A 141 -21.69 16.93 17.74
C ALA A 141 -21.63 16.70 19.26
N ALA A 142 -20.40 16.63 19.80
CA ALA A 142 -20.14 16.26 21.20
C ALA A 142 -20.73 17.26 22.21
N ASP A 143 -20.85 18.52 21.82
CA ASP A 143 -21.51 19.60 22.57
C ASP A 143 -23.02 19.35 22.73
N GLN A 144 -23.72 19.00 21.64
CA GLN A 144 -25.14 18.62 21.70
C GLN A 144 -25.36 17.28 22.41
N LYS A 145 -24.34 16.41 22.37
CA LYS A 145 -24.31 15.17 23.15
C LYS A 145 -24.19 15.49 24.64
N ALA A 146 -23.36 16.43 25.07
CA ALA A 146 -23.26 16.82 26.48
C ALA A 146 -24.57 17.42 27.01
N LEU A 147 -25.30 18.17 26.18
CA LEU A 147 -26.63 18.70 26.51
C LEU A 147 -27.75 17.63 26.56
N ALA A 148 -27.45 16.35 26.27
CA ALA A 148 -28.44 15.27 26.31
C ALA A 148 -28.87 14.83 27.70
N SER A 149 -27.97 15.03 28.66
CA SER A 149 -28.17 14.58 30.03
C SER A 149 -28.17 15.80 30.92
N ILE A 150 -29.29 16.02 31.59
CA ILE A 150 -29.39 16.99 32.68
C ILE A 150 -29.37 16.22 34.00
N GLU A 151 -28.59 16.72 34.95
CA GLU A 151 -28.61 16.24 36.33
C GLU A 151 -29.43 17.23 37.16
N VAL A 152 -30.54 16.76 37.75
CA VAL A 152 -31.40 17.58 38.60
C VAL A 152 -31.11 17.26 40.07
N LYS A 153 -30.81 18.29 40.86
CA LYS A 153 -30.63 18.18 42.31
C LYS A 153 -31.99 18.25 42.98
N MET A 154 -32.40 17.17 43.65
CA MET A 154 -33.71 17.07 44.29
C MET A 154 -33.83 17.89 45.59
N GLU A 155 -32.73 18.44 46.09
CA GLU A 155 -32.68 19.22 47.33
C GLU A 155 -33.11 20.69 47.15
N GLU A 156 -33.11 21.18 45.92
CA GLU A 156 -33.46 22.57 45.58
C GLU A 156 -34.97 22.76 45.33
N ILE A 157 -35.71 21.68 45.15
CA ILE A 157 -37.16 21.70 44.87
C ILE A 157 -37.91 21.41 46.16
N PRO A 158 -38.59 22.39 46.79
CA PRO A 158 -39.39 22.15 47.98
C PRO A 158 -40.65 21.35 47.63
N GLU A 159 -41.07 20.50 48.56
CA GLU A 159 -42.20 19.59 48.33
C GLU A 159 -43.51 20.34 48.10
N GLY A 160 -44.27 19.92 47.09
CA GLY A 160 -45.51 20.59 46.67
C GLY A 160 -45.32 21.74 45.67
N GLN A 161 -44.07 22.06 45.27
CA GLN A 161 -43.78 23.07 44.26
C GLN A 161 -43.25 22.44 42.96
N VAL A 162 -43.67 22.99 41.81
CA VAL A 162 -43.24 22.52 40.49
C VAL A 162 -42.07 23.37 40.00
N ALA A 163 -40.94 22.73 39.70
CA ALA A 163 -39.80 23.36 39.03
C ALA A 163 -39.79 22.98 37.54
N HIS A 164 -39.60 23.98 36.67
CA HIS A 164 -39.51 23.78 35.23
C HIS A 164 -38.05 23.82 34.79
N PHE A 165 -37.62 22.77 34.07
CA PHE A 165 -36.27 22.68 33.51
C PHE A 165 -36.34 22.75 31.99
N LEU A 166 -35.57 23.67 31.40
CA LEU A 166 -35.37 23.73 29.95
C LEU A 166 -34.45 22.57 29.56
N SER A 167 -35.00 21.60 28.84
CA SER A 167 -34.26 20.46 28.32
C SER A 167 -34.32 20.50 26.80
N ARG A 168 -33.15 20.52 26.14
CA ARG A 168 -33.00 20.48 24.67
C ARG A 168 -33.66 21.64 23.88
N GLY A 169 -33.93 22.78 24.53
CA GLY A 169 -34.54 23.96 23.90
C GLY A 169 -36.05 23.87 23.92
#